data_AF-A0A3A4AXF8-F1
#
_entry.id   AF-A0A3A4AXF8-F1
#
_cell.length_a   1.000
_cell.length_b   1.000
_cell.length_c   1.000
_cell.angle_alpha   90.00
_cell.angle_beta   90.00
_cell.angle_gamma   90.00
#
_symmetry.space_group_name_H-M   'P 1'
#
loop_
_entity.id
_entity.type
_entity.pdbx_description
1 polymer ?
#
loop_
_entity_poly.entity_id
_entity_poly.type
_entity_poly.pdbx_seq_one_letter_code
_entity_poly.pdbx_strand_id
1 'polypeptide(L)'
;MRSSKVVSVLALVAALVGTVASAPAAGAAARSTTCRVTLYDLDAVNVGESDGRDEFQLLVDSYFYPNGWVGMRARDDADPVHFDNVSTTIGTTGIESFALREVTPPILGSGTSYGAISAYGGTCATLSRGQDHIYREILSGYDETYYEYEIAIKMTGL
;
A
#
# COMPACT_ATOMS: atom_id res chain seq x y z
N MET A 1 -19.41 66.48 -40.66
CA MET A 1 -18.37 67.33 -40.05
C MET A 1 -18.13 66.86 -38.62
N ARG A 2 -16.86 66.62 -38.26
CA ARG A 2 -16.30 66.45 -36.90
C ARG A 2 -16.72 65.17 -36.16
N SER A 3 -15.88 64.43 -35.44
CA SER A 3 -14.44 64.47 -35.19
C SER A 3 -14.15 63.22 -34.34
N SER A 4 -13.50 62.19 -34.88
CA SER A 4 -12.95 61.11 -34.04
C SER A 4 -11.64 61.61 -33.44
N LYS A 5 -11.61 61.82 -32.12
CA LYS A 5 -10.38 62.17 -31.40
C LYS A 5 -9.54 60.93 -31.15
N VAL A 6 -8.30 61.05 -31.58
CA VAL A 6 -7.14 60.19 -31.39
C VAL A 6 -6.71 60.18 -29.93
N VAL A 7 -6.27 59.03 -29.44
CA VAL A 7 -5.16 58.89 -28.47
C VAL A 7 -4.38 57.63 -28.92
N SER A 8 -3.36 57.74 -29.76
CA SER A 8 -1.92 57.95 -29.42
C SER A 8 -1.46 57.00 -28.31
N VAL A 9 -1.03 55.78 -28.63
CA VAL A 9 0.36 55.38 -28.96
C VAL A 9 1.39 55.76 -27.88
N LEU A 10 1.88 54.75 -27.17
CA LEU A 10 3.30 54.55 -26.79
C LEU A 10 3.56 53.06 -27.12
N ALA A 11 4.30 52.68 -28.17
CA ALA A 11 5.77 52.72 -28.34
C ALA A 11 6.53 51.93 -27.25
N LEU A 12 7.53 51.10 -27.50
CA LEU A 12 8.09 50.42 -28.67
C LEU A 12 9.23 49.52 -28.10
N VAL A 13 9.36 48.27 -28.60
CA VAL A 13 10.59 47.45 -28.70
C VAL A 13 11.33 47.01 -27.41
N ALA A 14 11.46 45.68 -27.26
CA ALA A 14 12.76 45.00 -27.28
C ALA A 14 12.57 43.48 -27.26
N ALA A 15 13.16 42.80 -28.23
CA ALA A 15 13.26 41.35 -28.27
C ALA A 15 14.12 40.84 -27.10
N LEU A 16 13.63 39.84 -26.37
CA LEU A 16 14.48 38.98 -25.57
C LEU A 16 14.32 37.55 -26.06
N VAL A 17 15.45 36.99 -26.46
CA VAL A 17 15.65 35.62 -26.91
C VAL A 17 15.14 34.68 -25.82
N GLY A 18 13.91 34.20 -25.97
CA GLY A 18 13.32 33.24 -25.06
C GLY A 18 14.08 31.93 -25.23
N THR A 19 14.97 31.65 -24.28
CA THR A 19 15.60 30.35 -24.07
C THR A 19 14.56 29.26 -24.28
N VAL A 20 14.77 28.39 -25.27
CA VAL A 20 14.14 27.08 -25.27
C VAL A 20 14.51 26.44 -23.94
N ALA A 21 13.57 26.46 -23.00
CA ALA A 21 13.70 25.70 -21.78
C ALA A 21 13.75 24.25 -22.24
N SER A 22 14.96 23.72 -22.33
CA SER A 22 15.20 22.29 -22.42
C SER A 22 14.41 21.70 -21.27
N ALA A 23 13.28 21.06 -21.57
CA ALA A 23 12.62 20.20 -20.61
C ALA A 23 13.72 19.30 -20.03
N PRO A 24 13.81 19.15 -18.69
CA PRO A 24 14.77 18.20 -18.14
C PRO A 24 14.51 16.88 -18.87
N ALA A 25 15.57 16.27 -19.39
CA ALA A 25 15.46 14.90 -19.89
C ALA A 25 14.71 14.12 -18.82
N ALA A 26 13.62 13.46 -19.19
CA ALA A 26 12.92 12.54 -18.31
C ALA A 26 13.95 11.48 -17.92
N GLY A 27 14.71 11.76 -16.86
CA GLY A 27 15.75 10.89 -16.36
C GLY A 27 15.02 9.63 -15.97
N ALA A 28 15.36 8.51 -16.61
CA ALA A 28 14.88 7.22 -16.18
C ALA A 28 15.13 7.14 -14.67
N ALA A 29 14.05 7.19 -13.89
CA ALA A 29 14.17 7.09 -12.44
C ALA A 29 14.91 5.79 -12.16
N ALA A 30 15.94 5.86 -11.31
CA ALA A 30 16.71 4.67 -10.96
C ALA A 30 15.74 3.61 -10.44
N ARG A 31 15.76 2.44 -11.07
CA ARG A 31 14.99 1.29 -10.59
C ARG A 31 15.51 0.91 -9.22
N SER A 32 14.59 0.56 -8.33
CA SER A 32 14.97 0.11 -7.01
C SER A 32 15.52 -1.31 -7.04
N THR A 33 16.51 -1.59 -6.20
CA THR A 33 16.99 -2.95 -5.94
C THR A 33 16.35 -3.56 -4.69
N THR A 34 15.57 -2.78 -3.95
CA THR A 34 14.84 -3.21 -2.74
C THR A 34 13.45 -2.58 -2.68
N CYS A 35 12.54 -3.14 -1.88
CA CYS A 35 11.28 -2.47 -1.56
C CYS A 35 11.06 -2.48 -0.06
N ARG A 36 10.42 -1.44 0.44
CA ARG A 36 9.66 -1.56 1.68
C ARG A 36 8.35 -2.28 1.37
N VAL A 37 8.01 -3.27 2.17
CA VAL A 37 6.72 -3.99 2.12
C VAL A 37 5.98 -3.69 3.40
N THR A 38 4.73 -3.26 3.28
CA THR A 38 3.85 -2.95 4.42
C THR A 38 2.52 -3.67 4.21
N LEU A 39 1.86 -4.07 5.30
CA LEU A 39 0.40 -4.22 5.23
C LEU A 39 -0.18 -2.89 4.74
N TYR A 40 -1.14 -2.96 3.83
CA TYR A 40 -1.84 -1.81 3.31
C TYR A 40 -3.29 -1.77 3.76
N ASP A 41 -3.96 -2.93 3.80
CA ASP A 41 -5.40 -3.05 3.98
C ASP A 41 -5.75 -4.47 4.46
N LEU A 42 -6.82 -4.59 5.23
CA LEU A 42 -7.46 -5.86 5.54
C LEU A 42 -8.97 -5.63 5.69
N ASP A 43 -9.73 -6.13 4.71
CA ASP A 43 -11.19 -6.10 4.73
C ASP A 43 -11.74 -7.46 5.16
N ALA A 44 -12.58 -7.48 6.19
CA ALA A 44 -13.31 -8.67 6.61
C ALA A 44 -14.60 -8.82 5.78
N VAL A 45 -14.54 -9.41 4.59
CA VAL A 45 -15.72 -9.59 3.73
C VAL A 45 -16.75 -10.50 4.42
N ASN A 46 -16.29 -11.63 4.98
CA ASN A 46 -17.07 -12.52 5.82
C ASN A 46 -16.21 -13.12 6.93
N VAL A 47 -16.79 -13.25 8.12
CA VAL A 47 -16.10 -13.73 9.32
C VAL A 47 -16.40 -15.20 9.57
N GLY A 48 -15.39 -15.95 10.02
CA GLY A 48 -15.44 -17.41 10.15
C GLY A 48 -16.29 -17.88 11.32
N GLU A 49 -16.26 -17.16 12.43
CA GLU A 49 -16.92 -17.60 13.65
C GLU A 49 -18.44 -17.36 13.68
N SER A 50 -19.13 -18.28 14.38
CA SER A 50 -20.59 -18.26 14.55
C SER A 50 -21.10 -17.05 15.35
N ASP A 51 -20.25 -16.46 16.19
CA ASP A 51 -20.57 -15.25 16.96
C ASP A 51 -20.42 -13.96 16.13
N GLY A 52 -19.90 -14.08 14.90
CA GLY A 52 -19.69 -13.02 13.93
C GLY A 52 -18.50 -12.12 14.24
N ARG A 53 -17.50 -12.59 15.00
CA ARG A 53 -16.29 -11.84 15.36
C ARG A 53 -15.05 -12.72 15.36
N ASP A 54 -14.00 -12.29 14.67
CA ASP A 54 -12.69 -12.93 14.75
C ASP A 54 -11.66 -11.95 15.38
N GLU A 55 -10.63 -12.51 16.02
CA GLU A 55 -9.50 -11.75 16.55
C GLU A 55 -8.22 -12.04 15.78
N PHE A 56 -7.61 -11.02 15.19
CA PHE A 56 -6.47 -11.19 14.30
C PHE A 56 -5.13 -10.71 14.84
N GLN A 57 -4.10 -11.48 14.49
CA GLN A 57 -2.71 -11.05 14.44
C GLN A 57 -2.13 -11.32 13.03
N LEU A 58 -1.16 -10.50 12.63
CA LEU A 58 -0.32 -10.73 11.47
C LEU A 58 1.03 -11.28 11.90
N LEU A 59 1.43 -12.39 11.29
CA LEU A 59 2.78 -12.93 11.41
C LEU A 59 3.63 -12.41 10.24
N VAL A 60 4.69 -11.67 10.55
CA VAL A 60 5.67 -11.11 9.60
C VAL A 60 7.07 -11.33 10.20
N ASP A 61 8.04 -11.83 9.41
CA ASP A 61 9.41 -12.06 9.90
C ASP A 61 9.51 -12.87 11.23
N SER A 62 8.59 -13.81 11.47
CA SER A 62 8.45 -14.59 12.72
C SER A 62 7.98 -13.79 13.96
N TYR A 63 7.50 -12.56 13.79
CA TYR A 63 6.90 -11.74 14.84
C TYR A 63 5.40 -11.54 14.59
N PHE A 64 4.62 -11.52 15.68
CA PHE A 64 3.19 -11.26 15.64
C PHE A 64 2.89 -9.79 15.92
N TYR A 65 2.01 -9.21 15.11
CA TYR A 65 1.54 -7.84 15.22
C TYR A 65 0.01 -7.78 15.22
N PRO A 66 -0.61 -6.88 16.01
CA PRO A 66 0.03 -6.07 17.04
C PRO A 66 0.45 -6.93 18.25
N ASN A 67 1.08 -6.31 19.26
CA ASN A 67 1.23 -6.91 20.59
C ASN A 67 -0.13 -6.93 21.35
N GLY A 68 -1.06 -7.71 20.82
CA GLY A 68 -2.48 -7.74 21.13
C GLY A 68 -3.22 -8.43 19.99
N TRP A 69 -4.45 -8.02 19.70
CA TRP A 69 -5.19 -8.49 18.53
C TRP A 69 -6.06 -7.36 17.98
N VAL A 70 -6.42 -7.49 16.71
CA VAL A 70 -7.41 -6.63 16.05
C VAL A 70 -8.70 -7.43 15.97
N GLY A 71 -9.73 -7.00 16.71
CA GLY A 71 -11.05 -7.61 16.61
C GLY A 71 -11.79 -7.10 15.39
N MET A 72 -12.33 -7.99 14.57
CA MET A 72 -13.06 -7.65 13.35
C MET A 72 -14.38 -8.41 13.26
N ARG A 73 -15.37 -7.76 12.64
CA ARG A 73 -16.65 -8.31 12.23
C ARG A 73 -16.79 -8.26 10.73
N ALA A 74 -17.81 -8.93 10.19
CA ALA A 74 -18.11 -8.84 8.78
C ALA A 74 -18.34 -7.39 8.37
N ARG A 75 -17.62 -6.96 7.32
CA ARG A 75 -17.50 -5.62 6.73
C ARG A 75 -16.66 -4.62 7.52
N ASP A 76 -15.96 -5.06 8.57
CA ASP A 76 -14.94 -4.21 9.19
C ASP A 76 -13.72 -4.10 8.28
N ASP A 77 -13.02 -2.98 8.41
CA ASP A 77 -11.80 -2.63 7.71
C ASP A 77 -10.70 -2.35 8.74
N ALA A 78 -9.48 -2.79 8.45
CA ALA A 78 -8.31 -2.60 9.29
C ALA A 78 -7.11 -2.09 8.48
N ASP A 79 -6.87 -0.79 8.62
CA ASP A 79 -5.68 -0.08 8.15
C ASP A 79 -4.36 -0.52 8.84
N PRO A 80 -3.18 -0.15 8.28
CA PRO A 80 -1.87 -0.51 8.84
C PRO A 80 -1.64 -0.07 10.29
N VAL A 81 -2.30 1.00 10.73
CA VAL A 81 -2.19 1.50 12.11
C VAL A 81 -2.72 0.50 13.14
N HIS A 82 -3.69 -0.34 12.78
CA HIS A 82 -4.22 -1.38 13.67
C HIS A 82 -3.20 -2.50 13.92
N PHE A 83 -2.23 -2.65 13.03
CA PHE A 83 -1.15 -3.64 13.09
C PHE A 83 0.22 -2.99 13.31
N ASP A 84 0.27 -1.94 14.13
CA ASP A 84 1.49 -1.22 14.53
C ASP A 84 2.32 -0.65 13.36
N ASN A 85 1.70 -0.43 12.19
CA ASN A 85 2.36 -0.03 10.95
C ASN A 85 3.52 -0.96 10.56
N VAL A 86 3.32 -2.28 10.75
CA VAL A 86 4.34 -3.29 10.44
C VAL A 86 4.86 -3.15 9.00
N SER A 87 6.19 -3.17 8.87
CA SER A 87 6.87 -3.07 7.58
C SER A 87 8.19 -3.82 7.62
N THR A 88 8.59 -4.38 6.47
CA THR A 88 9.91 -4.99 6.28
C THR A 88 10.49 -4.60 4.94
N THR A 89 11.69 -5.07 4.62
CA THR A 89 12.41 -4.74 3.38
C THR A 89 12.86 -6.00 2.67
N ILE A 90 12.55 -6.12 1.39
CA ILE A 90 13.00 -7.22 0.53
C ILE A 90 13.88 -6.72 -0.61
N GLY A 91 14.86 -7.52 -1.01
CA GLY A 91 15.64 -7.32 -2.24
C GLY A 91 14.97 -7.94 -3.47
N THR A 92 15.58 -7.78 -4.65
CA THR A 92 15.01 -8.26 -5.93
C THR A 92 14.77 -9.78 -6.02
N THR A 93 15.42 -10.58 -5.17
CA THR A 93 15.27 -12.04 -5.12
C THR A 93 14.59 -12.53 -3.84
N GLY A 94 14.19 -11.61 -2.94
CA GLY A 94 13.55 -11.95 -1.68
C GLY A 94 12.07 -12.29 -1.86
N ILE A 95 11.52 -12.98 -0.87
CA ILE A 95 10.07 -13.19 -0.72
C ILE A 95 9.77 -12.92 0.74
N GLU A 96 8.71 -12.16 0.99
CA GLU A 96 8.18 -11.96 2.33
C GLU A 96 6.70 -12.31 2.36
N SER A 97 6.23 -12.89 3.46
CA SER A 97 4.81 -13.22 3.64
C SER A 97 4.23 -12.55 4.86
N PHE A 98 3.02 -12.02 4.70
CA PHE A 98 2.18 -11.52 5.78
C PHE A 98 1.09 -12.57 6.00
N ALA A 99 1.20 -13.34 7.08
CA ALA A 99 0.26 -14.42 7.37
C ALA A 99 -0.80 -13.94 8.37
N LEU A 100 -2.07 -14.08 7.98
CA LEU A 100 -3.21 -13.75 8.84
C LEU A 100 -3.49 -14.92 9.78
N ARG A 101 -3.51 -14.62 11.07
CA ARG A 101 -3.80 -15.59 12.12
C ARG A 101 -4.96 -15.10 12.97
N GLU A 102 -5.94 -15.97 13.11
CA GLU A 102 -6.90 -15.87 14.20
C GLU A 102 -6.23 -16.28 15.51
N VAL A 103 -6.59 -15.60 16.59
CA VAL A 103 -6.19 -15.93 17.96
C VAL A 103 -7.41 -16.07 18.84
N THR A 104 -7.29 -16.83 19.92
CA THR A 104 -8.35 -16.93 20.94
C THR A 104 -7.86 -16.26 22.22
N PRO A 105 -8.26 -15.01 22.50
CA PRO A 105 -7.84 -14.30 23.70
C PRO A 105 -8.11 -15.12 24.98
N PRO A 106 -7.20 -15.05 25.98
CA PRO A 106 -6.04 -14.17 26.07
C PRO A 106 -4.75 -14.75 25.45
N ILE A 107 -4.82 -15.88 24.73
CA ILE A 107 -3.63 -16.56 24.24
C ILE A 107 -3.22 -15.96 22.88
N LEU A 108 -2.11 -15.21 22.87
CA LEU A 108 -1.55 -14.59 21.66
C LEU A 108 -0.52 -15.50 20.99
N GLY A 109 -0.30 -15.29 19.69
CA GLY A 109 0.70 -16.01 18.89
C GLY A 109 0.37 -17.48 18.62
N SER A 110 -0.80 -17.95 19.06
CA SER A 110 -1.32 -19.28 18.80
C SER A 110 -2.76 -19.17 18.32
N GLY A 111 -3.09 -19.88 17.24
CA GLY A 111 -4.44 -19.97 16.71
C GLY A 111 -4.44 -20.35 15.24
N THR A 112 -5.61 -20.31 14.62
CA THR A 112 -5.81 -20.78 13.24
C THR A 112 -5.09 -19.86 12.26
N SER A 113 -4.42 -20.44 11.27
CA SER A 113 -3.85 -19.70 10.15
C SER A 113 -4.89 -19.58 9.05
N TYR A 114 -5.30 -18.37 8.70
CA TYR A 114 -6.29 -18.14 7.63
C TYR A 114 -5.65 -17.98 6.26
N GLY A 115 -4.32 -17.88 6.22
CA GLY A 115 -3.55 -17.87 4.99
C GLY A 115 -2.44 -16.83 5.06
N ALA A 116 -1.83 -16.55 3.91
CA ALA A 116 -0.82 -15.53 3.80
C ALA A 116 -0.83 -14.90 2.41
N ILE A 117 -0.46 -13.64 2.36
CA ILE A 117 -0.15 -12.91 1.13
C ILE A 117 1.36 -12.71 1.05
N SER A 118 1.94 -12.93 -0.15
CA SER A 118 3.38 -12.84 -0.35
C SER A 118 3.79 -11.69 -1.27
N ALA A 119 4.78 -10.91 -0.84
CA ALA A 119 5.50 -9.96 -1.69
C ALA A 119 6.68 -10.66 -2.37
N TYR A 120 6.75 -10.54 -3.70
CA TYR A 120 7.84 -11.09 -4.49
C TYR A 120 8.83 -9.99 -4.88
N GLY A 121 10.10 -10.17 -4.56
CA GLY A 121 11.17 -9.20 -4.81
C GLY A 121 11.34 -8.81 -6.27
N GLY A 122 10.95 -9.67 -7.21
CA GLY A 122 10.96 -9.35 -8.64
C GLY A 122 10.19 -8.07 -8.98
N THR A 123 9.15 -7.74 -8.22
CA THR A 123 8.40 -6.50 -8.35
C THR A 123 9.27 -5.27 -8.10
N CYS A 124 10.24 -5.34 -7.16
CA CYS A 124 11.11 -4.21 -6.82
C CYS A 124 11.94 -3.70 -7.99
N ALA A 125 12.43 -4.60 -8.83
CA ALA A 125 13.20 -4.24 -10.02
C ALA A 125 12.38 -3.42 -11.03
N THR A 126 11.05 -3.47 -10.93
CA THR A 126 10.11 -2.72 -11.78
C THR A 126 9.63 -1.42 -11.14
N LEU A 127 9.98 -1.14 -9.89
CA LEU A 127 9.59 0.10 -9.22
C LEU A 127 10.70 1.14 -9.31
N SER A 128 10.32 2.37 -9.64
CA SER A 128 11.19 3.51 -9.40
C SER A 128 11.26 3.80 -7.90
N ARG A 129 12.30 4.52 -7.44
CA ARG A 129 12.34 5.00 -6.04
C ARG A 129 11.07 5.81 -5.72
N GLY A 130 10.43 5.46 -4.61
CA GLY A 130 9.18 6.07 -4.11
C GLY A 130 7.92 5.66 -4.88
N GLN A 131 8.03 4.82 -5.90
CA GLN A 131 6.87 4.28 -6.60
C GLN A 131 6.25 3.15 -5.79
N ASP A 132 4.93 3.19 -5.67
CA ASP A 132 4.14 2.16 -5.00
C ASP A 132 3.58 1.14 -6.00
N HIS A 133 3.43 -0.09 -5.52
CA HIS A 133 2.62 -1.13 -6.12
C HIS A 133 1.82 -1.82 -5.01
N ILE A 134 0.52 -1.99 -5.22
CA ILE A 134 -0.37 -2.64 -4.26
C ILE A 134 -0.76 -3.99 -4.83
N TYR A 135 -0.57 -5.04 -4.03
CA TYR A 135 -0.98 -6.40 -4.32
C TYR A 135 -2.12 -6.78 -3.38
N ARG A 136 -3.18 -7.38 -3.90
CA ARG A 136 -4.37 -7.79 -3.16
C ARG A 136 -4.62 -9.27 -3.37
N GLU A 137 -5.04 -9.96 -2.33
CA GLU A 137 -5.38 -11.38 -2.37
C GLU A 137 -6.58 -11.66 -1.49
N ILE A 138 -7.43 -12.59 -1.93
CA ILE A 138 -8.56 -13.07 -1.14
C ILE A 138 -8.13 -14.33 -0.39
N LEU A 139 -8.21 -14.28 0.94
CA LEU A 139 -8.05 -15.43 1.81
C LEU A 139 -9.44 -15.93 2.19
N SER A 140 -9.79 -17.13 1.76
CA SER A 140 -11.12 -17.70 2.00
C SER A 140 -11.03 -19.17 2.37
N GLY A 141 -11.95 -19.62 3.21
CA GLY A 141 -12.00 -21.00 3.66
C GLY A 141 -13.20 -21.30 4.53
N TYR A 142 -13.09 -22.38 5.30
CA TYR A 142 -14.10 -22.79 6.27
C TYR A 142 -13.39 -23.06 7.59
N ASP A 143 -13.67 -22.24 8.60
CA ASP A 143 -13.35 -22.51 10.01
C ASP A 143 -14.59 -22.12 10.82
N GLU A 144 -15.22 -23.10 11.47
CA GLU A 144 -16.65 -23.11 11.86
C GLU A 144 -17.66 -22.82 10.73
N THR A 145 -17.61 -21.62 10.16
CA THR A 145 -18.40 -21.18 9.01
C THR A 145 -17.50 -20.70 7.87
N TYR A 146 -18.09 -20.22 6.77
CA TYR A 146 -17.32 -19.68 5.65
C TYR A 146 -16.65 -18.37 6.07
N TYR A 147 -15.39 -18.14 5.72
CA TYR A 147 -14.75 -16.84 5.86
C TYR A 147 -14.20 -16.33 4.53
N GLU A 148 -14.09 -15.01 4.42
CA GLU A 148 -13.51 -14.32 3.27
C GLU A 148 -12.88 -13.00 3.74
N TYR A 149 -11.56 -12.87 3.53
CA TYR A 149 -10.79 -11.68 3.86
C TYR A 149 -10.09 -11.18 2.61
N GLU A 150 -10.20 -9.90 2.28
CA GLU A 150 -9.33 -9.28 1.28
C GLU A 150 -8.15 -8.63 2.01
N ILE A 151 -6.94 -9.14 1.77
CA ILE A 151 -5.72 -8.59 2.34
C ILE A 151 -4.92 -7.89 1.24
N ALA A 152 -4.40 -6.70 1.56
CA ALA A 152 -3.55 -5.95 0.66
C ALA A 152 -2.19 -5.65 1.28
N ILE A 153 -1.14 -5.80 0.48
CA ILE A 153 0.21 -5.32 0.82
C ILE A 153 0.66 -4.28 -0.19
N LYS A 154 1.41 -3.29 0.30
CA LYS A 154 2.01 -2.24 -0.52
C LYS A 154 3.52 -2.41 -0.57
N MET A 155 4.07 -2.39 -1.77
CA MET A 155 5.49 -2.40 -2.06
C MET A 155 5.92 -1.03 -2.55
N THR A 156 6.87 -0.39 -1.88
CA THR A 156 7.44 0.91 -2.25
C THR A 156 8.91 0.78 -2.61
N GLY A 157 9.31 1.20 -3.82
CA GLY A 157 10.72 1.20 -4.23
C GLY A 157 11.59 2.15 -3.38
N LEU A 158 12.80 1.73 -3.00
CA LEU A 158 13.73 2.45 -2.12
C LEU A 158 14.96 3.04 -2.85
#